data_AF-A0A2P8HZG6-F1
#
_entry.id   AF-A0A2P8HZG6-F1
#
_cell.length_a   1.000
_cell.length_b   1.000
_cell.length_c   1.000
_cell.angle_alpha   90.00
_cell.angle_beta   90.00
_cell.angle_gamma   90.00
#
_symmetry.space_group_name_H-M   'P 1'
#
loop_
_entity.id
_entity.type
_entity.pdbx_description
1 polymer ?
#
loop_
_entity_poly.entity_id
_entity_poly.type
_entity_poly.pdbx_seq_one_letter_code
_entity_poly.pdbx_strand_id
1 'polypeptide(L)'
;MTTIAQLRKAVQPLPEVVAHGLAFRVRDKRFASVDEHGRVDLHLPAAEVDGFLAAHPTAERLSRGTGVRVALGDLDGQQLNHWVRRAWLGRAPKRLAEQVAAADEAVAGEVGDLPKGIGKPATQALTNAGLTTLAQATALSDAELLAMHGVGPKAVRVLREAARNV
;
A
#
# COMPACT_ATOMS: atom_id res chain seq x y z
N MET A 1 -11.27 0.15 -16.86
CA MET A 1 -12.21 -0.57 -15.99
C MET A 1 -11.43 -1.25 -14.90
N THR A 2 -11.74 -1.00 -13.63
CA THR A 2 -10.97 -1.54 -12.52
C THR A 2 -11.51 -2.90 -12.07
N THR A 3 -10.62 -3.80 -11.68
CA THR A 3 -10.89 -5.23 -11.47
C THR A 3 -10.45 -5.70 -10.08
N ILE A 4 -10.90 -6.89 -9.67
CA ILE A 4 -10.43 -7.55 -8.44
C ILE A 4 -8.90 -7.76 -8.45
N ALA A 5 -8.30 -8.00 -9.62
CA ALA A 5 -6.85 -8.13 -9.75
C ALA A 5 -6.13 -6.80 -9.40
N GLN A 6 -6.70 -5.66 -9.80
CA GLN A 6 -6.17 -4.35 -9.41
C GLN A 6 -6.36 -4.08 -7.92
N LEU A 7 -7.46 -4.50 -7.30
CA LEU A 7 -7.62 -4.43 -5.84
C LEU A 7 -6.56 -5.25 -5.11
N ARG A 8 -6.29 -6.49 -5.57
CA ARG A 8 -5.20 -7.30 -5.00
C ARG A 8 -3.84 -6.63 -5.14
N LYS A 9 -3.59 -5.97 -6.28
CA LYS A 9 -2.36 -5.18 -6.48
C LYS A 9 -2.29 -3.98 -5.54
N ALA A 10 -3.41 -3.30 -5.31
CA ALA A 10 -3.51 -2.12 -4.45
C ALA A 10 -3.18 -2.42 -2.98
N VAL A 11 -3.49 -3.63 -2.50
CA VAL A 11 -3.21 -4.03 -1.11
C VAL A 11 -1.81 -4.61 -0.90
N GLN A 12 -1.14 -5.08 -1.96
CA GLN A 12 0.18 -5.71 -1.90
C GLN A 12 1.27 -4.88 -1.18
N PRO A 13 1.38 -3.55 -1.37
CA PRO A 13 2.41 -2.76 -0.69
C PRO A 13 2.07 -2.45 0.78
N LEU A 14 0.88 -2.81 1.27
CA LEU A 14 0.44 -2.48 2.62
C LEU A 14 0.88 -3.58 3.60
N PRO A 15 1.53 -3.22 4.72
CA PRO A 15 2.04 -4.20 5.66
C PRO A 15 0.91 -4.92 6.42
N GLU A 16 1.17 -6.17 6.78
CA GLU A 16 0.28 -7.02 7.59
C GLU A 16 -1.14 -7.18 7.04
N VAL A 17 -1.30 -7.10 5.72
CA VAL A 17 -2.57 -7.43 5.08
C VAL A 17 -2.76 -8.94 5.03
N VAL A 18 -3.90 -9.39 5.58
CA VAL A 18 -4.38 -10.76 5.47
C VAL A 18 -5.62 -10.78 4.58
N ALA A 19 -5.58 -11.62 3.54
CA ALA A 19 -6.71 -11.83 2.63
C ALA A 19 -7.47 -13.10 3.01
N HIS A 20 -8.79 -12.99 3.18
CA HIS A 20 -9.71 -14.10 3.32
C HIS A 20 -10.73 -14.03 2.19
N GLY A 21 -10.49 -14.77 1.11
CA GLY A 21 -11.28 -14.68 -0.13
C GLY A 21 -11.14 -13.31 -0.78
N LEU A 22 -12.24 -12.54 -0.79
CA LEU A 22 -12.28 -11.16 -1.30
C LEU A 22 -12.35 -10.11 -0.19
N ALA A 23 -12.10 -10.49 1.06
CA ALA A 23 -12.00 -9.56 2.19
C ALA A 23 -10.54 -9.38 2.62
N PHE A 24 -10.13 -8.14 2.80
CA PHE A 24 -8.78 -7.74 3.21
C PHE A 24 -8.82 -7.10 4.58
N ARG A 25 -7.93 -7.55 5.47
CA ARG A 25 -7.85 -7.11 6.86
C ARG A 25 -6.42 -6.70 7.18
N VAL A 26 -6.30 -5.75 8.10
CA VAL A 26 -5.06 -5.48 8.84
C VAL A 26 -5.34 -5.85 10.28
N ARG A 27 -4.54 -6.76 10.84
CA ARG A 27 -4.87 -7.43 12.11
C ARG A 27 -6.27 -8.06 12.05
N ASP A 28 -7.12 -7.75 13.02
CA ASP A 28 -8.49 -8.19 13.14
C ASP A 28 -9.48 -7.22 12.45
N LYS A 29 -9.04 -6.13 11.83
CA LYS A 29 -9.92 -5.10 11.25
C LYS A 29 -9.99 -5.21 9.74
N ARG A 30 -11.20 -5.44 9.21
CA ARG A 30 -11.46 -5.36 7.76
C ARG A 30 -11.37 -3.91 7.31
N PHE A 31 -10.62 -3.67 6.24
CA PHE A 31 -10.53 -2.35 5.62
C PHE A 31 -11.09 -2.32 4.20
N ALA A 32 -11.03 -3.45 3.47
CA ALA A 32 -11.64 -3.58 2.15
C ALA A 32 -12.32 -4.94 1.99
N SER A 33 -13.41 -5.01 1.23
CA SER A 33 -13.96 -6.28 0.72
C SER A 33 -14.68 -6.10 -0.60
N VAL A 34 -14.86 -7.16 -1.38
CA VAL A 34 -15.68 -7.15 -2.60
C VAL A 34 -16.88 -8.08 -2.43
N ASP A 35 -18.07 -7.59 -2.78
CA ASP A 35 -19.29 -8.39 -2.79
C ASP A 35 -19.43 -9.23 -4.08
N GLU A 36 -20.47 -10.06 -4.14
CA GLU A 36 -20.75 -10.91 -5.30
C GLU A 36 -21.10 -10.14 -6.58
N HIS A 37 -21.45 -8.86 -6.46
CA HIS A 37 -21.79 -7.97 -7.57
C HIS A 37 -20.58 -7.15 -8.04
N GLY A 38 -19.38 -7.41 -7.52
CA GLY A 38 -18.17 -6.68 -7.89
C GLY A 38 -18.10 -5.26 -7.33
N ARG A 39 -18.87 -4.96 -6.27
CA ARG A 39 -18.76 -3.70 -5.53
C ARG A 39 -17.74 -3.83 -4.41
N VAL A 40 -16.90 -2.82 -4.26
CA VAL A 40 -15.92 -2.73 -3.19
C VAL A 40 -16.49 -1.96 -2.01
N ASP A 41 -16.41 -2.56 -0.84
CA ASP A 41 -16.64 -1.94 0.46
C ASP A 41 -15.29 -1.43 0.98
N LEU A 42 -15.19 -0.14 1.27
CA LEU A 42 -14.00 0.49 1.84
C LEU A 42 -14.34 1.12 3.19
N HIS A 43 -13.70 0.65 4.25
CA HIS A 43 -13.89 1.18 5.59
C HIS A 43 -13.01 2.41 5.84
N LEU A 44 -13.46 3.56 5.33
CA LEU A 44 -12.79 4.85 5.44
C LEU A 44 -12.98 5.51 6.83
N PRO A 45 -12.08 6.41 7.25
CA PRO A 45 -12.32 7.33 8.35
C PRO A 45 -13.58 8.18 8.12
N ALA A 46 -14.33 8.49 9.18
CA ALA A 46 -15.60 9.22 9.07
C ALA A 46 -15.46 10.56 8.33
N ALA A 47 -14.36 11.27 8.54
CA ALA A 47 -14.06 12.55 7.90
C ALA A 47 -13.90 12.47 6.37
N GLU A 48 -13.65 11.28 5.81
CA GLU A 48 -13.46 11.10 4.36
C GLU A 48 -14.70 10.56 3.66
N VAL A 49 -15.67 10.01 4.40
CA VAL A 49 -16.86 9.38 3.82
C VAL A 49 -17.68 10.39 3.02
N ASP A 50 -17.93 11.57 3.56
CA ASP A 50 -18.77 12.57 2.89
C ASP A 50 -18.11 13.13 1.63
N GLY A 51 -16.79 13.36 1.69
CA GLY A 51 -16.00 13.77 0.52
C GLY A 51 -15.97 12.70 -0.56
N PHE A 52 -15.85 11.42 -0.17
CA PHE A 52 -15.92 10.30 -1.11
C PHE A 52 -17.28 10.25 -1.82
N LEU A 53 -18.38 10.31 -1.06
CA LEU A 53 -19.73 10.22 -1.60
C LEU A 53 -20.06 11.41 -2.53
N ALA A 54 -19.55 12.61 -2.20
CA ALA A 54 -19.68 13.77 -3.07
C ALA A 54 -18.94 13.60 -4.41
N ALA A 55 -17.78 12.92 -4.40
CA ALA A 55 -16.97 12.68 -5.59
C ALA A 55 -17.44 11.48 -6.44
N HIS A 56 -18.17 10.52 -5.84
CA HIS A 56 -18.61 9.30 -6.50
C HIS A 56 -20.14 9.12 -6.33
N PRO A 57 -20.97 9.69 -7.22
CA PRO A 57 -22.42 9.67 -7.06
C PRO A 57 -23.06 8.28 -7.05
N THR A 58 -22.39 7.27 -7.60
CA THR A 58 -22.83 5.86 -7.58
C THR A 58 -22.47 5.13 -6.29
N ALA A 59 -21.74 5.79 -5.39
CA ALA A 59 -21.35 5.21 -4.12
C ALA A 59 -22.42 5.38 -3.05
N GLU A 60 -22.45 4.41 -2.14
CA GLU A 60 -23.39 4.37 -1.03
C GLU A 60 -22.63 4.33 0.29
N ARG A 61 -23.23 4.88 1.36
CA ARG A 61 -22.69 4.70 2.70
C ARG A 61 -22.96 3.27 3.17
N LEU A 62 -21.98 2.63 3.80
CA LEU A 62 -22.18 1.28 4.34
C LEU A 62 -23.29 1.29 5.40
N SER A 63 -24.19 0.30 5.33
CA SER A 63 -25.30 0.16 6.29
C SER A 63 -24.84 -0.21 7.70
N ARG A 64 -23.63 -0.76 7.84
CA ARG A 64 -22.99 -1.07 9.13
C ARG A 64 -21.54 -0.61 9.14
N GLY A 65 -21.19 0.18 10.16
CA GLY A 65 -19.85 0.72 10.37
C GLY A 65 -19.55 1.95 9.51
N THR A 66 -18.34 2.48 9.66
CA THR A 66 -17.86 3.64 8.90
C THR A 66 -17.21 3.18 7.59
N GLY A 67 -17.71 3.68 6.46
CA GLY A 67 -17.17 3.41 5.14
C GLY A 67 -18.16 3.64 4.00
N VAL A 68 -17.73 3.27 2.81
CA VAL A 68 -18.46 3.44 1.54
C VAL A 68 -18.49 2.14 0.75
N ARG A 69 -19.46 2.01 -0.13
CA ARG A 69 -19.59 0.94 -1.13
C ARG A 69 -19.68 1.57 -2.51
N VAL A 70 -18.93 1.06 -3.48
CA VAL A 70 -18.96 1.55 -4.87
C VAL A 70 -18.65 0.41 -5.84
N ALA A 71 -19.14 0.46 -7.08
CA ALA A 71 -18.74 -0.52 -8.08
C ALA A 71 -17.25 -0.38 -8.42
N LEU A 72 -16.52 -1.50 -8.54
CA LEU A 72 -15.11 -1.44 -8.95
C LEU A 72 -14.95 -0.78 -10.33
N GLY A 73 -15.95 -0.92 -11.22
CA GLY A 73 -15.95 -0.28 -12.54
C GLY A 73 -15.93 1.25 -12.50
N ASP A 74 -16.41 1.86 -11.41
CA ASP A 74 -16.58 3.31 -11.27
C ASP A 74 -15.34 4.01 -10.73
N LEU A 75 -14.37 3.25 -10.22
CA LEU A 75 -13.07 3.76 -9.80
C LEU A 75 -12.05 3.51 -10.91
N ASP A 76 -11.20 4.49 -11.21
CA ASP A 76 -9.97 4.21 -11.96
C ASP A 76 -8.91 3.55 -11.05
N GLY A 77 -7.80 3.11 -11.66
CA GLY A 77 -6.75 2.42 -10.91
C GLY A 77 -6.06 3.30 -9.86
N GLN A 78 -5.94 4.61 -10.10
CA GLN A 78 -5.32 5.54 -9.15
C GLN A 78 -6.25 5.82 -7.98
N GLN A 79 -7.54 6.05 -8.26
CA GLN A 79 -8.57 6.21 -7.25
C GLN A 79 -8.67 4.97 -6.36
N LEU A 80 -8.69 3.76 -6.95
CA LEU A 80 -8.70 2.53 -6.17
C LEU A 80 -7.48 2.42 -5.27
N ASN A 81 -6.27 2.62 -5.80
CA ASN A 81 -5.04 2.57 -5.00
C ASN A 81 -5.08 3.58 -3.84
N HIS A 82 -5.52 4.80 -4.12
CA HIS A 82 -5.64 5.85 -3.12
C HIS A 82 -6.60 5.44 -2.00
N TRP A 83 -7.84 5.08 -2.34
CA TRP A 83 -8.87 4.81 -1.33
C TRP A 83 -8.66 3.52 -0.56
N VAL A 84 -8.06 2.50 -1.18
CA VAL A 84 -7.63 1.28 -0.49
C VAL A 84 -6.57 1.61 0.57
N ARG A 85 -5.60 2.48 0.22
CA ARG A 85 -4.59 2.96 1.17
C ARG A 85 -5.23 3.76 2.31
N ARG A 86 -6.18 4.67 2.02
CA ARG A 86 -6.90 5.43 3.05
C ARG A 86 -7.71 4.53 3.99
N ALA A 87 -8.40 3.54 3.44
CA ALA A 87 -9.14 2.56 4.24
C ALA A 87 -8.20 1.77 5.17
N TRP A 88 -7.05 1.34 4.65
CA TRP A 88 -6.04 0.65 5.47
C TRP A 88 -5.48 1.56 6.57
N LEU A 89 -5.09 2.80 6.25
CA LEU A 89 -4.59 3.78 7.23
C LEU A 89 -5.60 4.03 8.36
N GLY A 90 -6.89 4.10 8.05
CA GLY A 90 -7.95 4.27 9.04
C GLY A 90 -8.17 3.07 9.97
N ARG A 91 -7.63 1.89 9.62
CA ARG A 91 -7.79 0.64 10.40
C ARG A 91 -6.48 0.12 10.99
N ALA A 92 -5.34 0.50 10.43
CA ALA A 92 -4.03 0.05 10.84
C ALA A 92 -3.66 0.52 12.26
N PRO A 93 -2.87 -0.26 13.02
CA PRO A 93 -2.20 0.22 14.22
C PRO A 93 -1.35 1.47 13.94
N LYS A 94 -1.30 2.41 14.90
CA LYS A 94 -0.60 3.70 14.78
C LYS A 94 0.83 3.56 14.22
N ARG A 95 1.62 2.63 14.78
CA ARG A 95 2.99 2.35 14.33
C ARG A 95 3.07 2.01 12.83
N LEU A 96 2.18 1.15 12.34
CA LEU A 96 2.19 0.75 10.92
C LEU A 96 1.74 1.90 10.03
N ALA A 97 0.74 2.66 10.47
CA ALA A 97 0.28 3.84 9.74
C ALA A 97 1.40 4.89 9.62
N GLU A 98 2.14 5.15 10.71
CA GLU A 98 3.31 6.04 10.72
C GLU A 98 4.42 5.54 9.80
N GLN A 99 4.70 4.24 9.81
CA GLN A 99 5.69 3.61 8.93
C GLN A 99 5.32 3.77 7.44
N VAL A 100 4.05 3.55 7.10
CA VAL A 100 3.54 3.69 5.72
C VAL A 100 3.49 5.15 5.27
N ALA A 101 3.20 6.08 6.18
CA ALA A 101 3.28 7.51 5.91
C ALA A 101 4.72 7.98 5.68
N ALA A 102 5.66 7.56 6.54
CA ALA A 102 7.08 7.86 6.39
C ALA A 102 7.64 7.32 5.05
N ALA A 103 7.19 6.14 4.65
CA ALA A 103 7.57 5.57 3.36
C ALA A 103 6.97 6.30 2.15
N ASP A 104 5.80 6.95 2.27
CA ASP A 104 5.27 7.79 1.18
C ASP A 104 6.11 9.04 0.96
N GLU A 105 6.59 9.62 2.06
CA GLU A 105 7.43 10.81 2.08
C GLU A 105 8.89 10.51 1.73
N ALA A 106 9.30 9.24 1.75
CA ALA A 106 10.65 8.81 1.45
C ALA A 106 11.15 9.29 0.07
N VAL A 107 12.26 10.01 0.08
CA VAL A 107 12.96 10.49 -1.11
C VAL A 107 14.22 9.66 -1.34
N ALA A 108 14.44 9.25 -2.59
CA ALA A 108 15.60 8.44 -2.96
C ALA A 108 16.91 9.20 -2.68
N GLY A 109 17.76 8.63 -1.82
CA GLY A 109 19.01 9.25 -1.38
C GLY A 109 18.89 10.10 -0.12
N GLU A 110 17.71 10.21 0.50
CA GLU A 110 17.49 10.96 1.75
C GLU A 110 17.05 10.06 2.91
N VAL A 111 16.86 8.76 2.66
CA VAL A 111 16.55 7.76 3.70
C VAL A 111 17.83 7.05 4.12
N GLY A 112 18.37 7.44 5.28
CA GLY A 112 19.61 6.88 5.82
C GLY A 112 20.76 6.97 4.82
N ASP A 113 21.46 5.85 4.60
CA ASP A 113 22.51 5.68 3.59
C ASP A 113 22.05 4.91 2.34
N LEU A 114 20.73 4.81 2.11
CA LEU A 114 20.20 4.15 0.92
C LEU A 114 20.61 4.91 -0.37
N PRO A 115 21.11 4.22 -1.41
CA PRO A 115 21.60 4.89 -2.60
C PRO A 115 20.47 5.56 -3.41
N LYS A 116 20.68 6.81 -3.85
CA LYS A 116 19.75 7.52 -4.75
C LYS A 116 19.41 6.74 -6.03
N GLY A 117 20.34 5.91 -6.49
CA GLY A 117 20.22 5.12 -7.73
C GLY A 117 19.16 4.01 -7.71
N ILE A 118 18.63 3.62 -6.54
CA ILE A 118 17.57 2.60 -6.45
C ILE A 118 16.20 3.13 -6.92
N GLY A 119 16.04 4.45 -6.97
CA GLY A 119 14.81 5.13 -7.40
C GLY A 119 13.73 5.18 -6.32
N LYS A 120 12.71 6.02 -6.56
CA LYS A 120 11.63 6.26 -5.60
C LYS A 120 10.86 4.97 -5.21
N PRO A 121 10.39 4.12 -6.14
CA PRO A 121 9.61 2.94 -5.77
C PRO A 121 10.36 1.97 -4.84
N ALA A 122 11.65 1.70 -5.12
CA ALA A 122 12.45 0.84 -4.27
C ALA A 122 12.75 1.48 -2.91
N THR A 123 13.00 2.80 -2.88
CA THR A 123 13.20 3.55 -1.63
C THR A 123 11.96 3.46 -0.73
N GLN A 124 10.77 3.69 -1.30
CA GLN A 124 9.51 3.58 -0.56
C GLN A 124 9.25 2.15 -0.11
N ALA A 125 9.54 1.13 -0.93
CA ALA A 125 9.37 -0.27 -0.57
C ALA A 125 10.28 -0.69 0.60
N LEU A 126 11.56 -0.31 0.58
CA LEU A 126 12.51 -0.57 1.66
C LEU A 126 12.11 0.14 2.95
N THR A 127 11.74 1.43 2.86
CA THR A 127 11.26 2.21 4.00
C THR A 127 9.98 1.60 4.59
N ASN A 128 9.05 1.17 3.73
CA ASN A 128 7.84 0.43 4.13
C ASN A 128 8.14 -0.89 4.83
N ALA A 129 9.30 -1.52 4.58
CA ALA A 129 9.74 -2.72 5.28
C ALA A 129 10.59 -2.40 6.53
N GLY A 130 10.81 -1.13 6.86
CA GLY A 130 11.68 -0.69 7.95
C GLY A 130 13.18 -0.83 7.65
N LEU A 131 13.55 -1.02 6.38
CA LEU A 131 14.93 -1.10 5.90
C LEU A 131 15.36 0.29 5.47
N THR A 132 15.93 1.05 6.40
CA THR A 132 16.32 2.45 6.18
C THR A 132 17.83 2.61 5.96
N THR A 133 18.61 1.52 6.03
CA THR A 133 20.05 1.54 5.77
C THR A 133 20.48 0.52 4.72
N LEU A 134 21.62 0.79 4.09
CA LEU A 134 22.24 -0.09 3.10
C LEU A 134 22.61 -1.44 3.74
N ALA A 135 23.14 -1.43 4.96
CA ALA A 135 23.45 -2.64 5.71
C ALA A 135 22.20 -3.51 5.95
N GLN A 136 21.08 -2.89 6.36
CA GLN A 136 19.80 -3.60 6.54
C GLN A 136 19.28 -4.17 5.21
N ALA A 137 19.30 -3.37 4.14
CA ALA A 137 18.81 -3.80 2.82
C ALA A 137 19.66 -4.94 2.24
N THR A 138 20.98 -4.91 2.43
CA THR A 138 21.91 -5.92 1.90
C THR A 138 22.03 -7.18 2.77
N ALA A 139 21.51 -7.15 4.00
CA ALA A 139 21.35 -8.35 4.82
C ALA A 139 20.31 -9.32 4.23
N LEU A 140 19.33 -8.82 3.45
CA LEU A 140 18.40 -9.66 2.71
C LEU A 140 19.07 -10.26 1.47
N SER A 141 18.60 -11.43 1.04
CA SER A 141 18.95 -12.04 -0.24
C SER A 141 18.34 -11.29 -1.43
N ASP A 142 18.89 -11.51 -2.63
CA ASP A 142 18.35 -10.93 -3.86
C ASP A 142 16.90 -11.38 -4.11
N ALA A 143 16.57 -12.62 -3.74
CA ALA A 143 15.21 -13.16 -3.87
C ALA A 143 14.23 -12.46 -2.92
N GLU A 144 14.63 -12.21 -1.67
CA GLU A 144 13.80 -11.46 -0.70
C GLU A 144 13.60 -10.03 -1.15
N LEU A 145 14.64 -9.36 -1.65
CA LEU A 145 14.53 -8.01 -2.21
C LEU A 145 13.59 -8.00 -3.42
N LEU A 146 13.71 -8.94 -4.34
CA LEU A 146 12.84 -9.02 -5.53
C LEU A 146 11.39 -9.40 -5.21
N ALA A 147 11.15 -10.03 -4.05
CA ALA A 147 9.79 -10.29 -3.58
C ALA A 147 9.09 -9.01 -3.10
N MET A 148 9.83 -7.94 -2.80
CA MET A 148 9.27 -6.66 -2.37
C MET A 148 8.65 -5.89 -3.55
N HIS A 149 7.36 -5.58 -3.45
CA HIS A 149 6.67 -4.77 -4.46
C HIS A 149 7.34 -3.39 -4.60
N GLY A 150 7.80 -3.08 -5.81
CA GLY A 150 8.50 -1.81 -6.11
C GLY A 150 10.03 -1.94 -6.14
N VAL A 151 10.59 -3.06 -5.69
CA VAL A 151 12.03 -3.37 -5.83
C VAL A 151 12.23 -4.21 -7.09
N GLY A 152 12.99 -3.66 -8.04
CA GLY A 152 13.33 -4.36 -9.29
C GLY A 152 14.80 -4.79 -9.36
N PRO A 153 15.18 -5.60 -10.37
CA PRO A 153 16.56 -6.07 -10.54
C PRO A 153 17.59 -4.94 -10.57
N LYS A 154 17.23 -3.78 -11.13
CA LYS A 154 18.08 -2.58 -11.12
C LYS A 154 18.37 -2.09 -9.70
N ALA A 155 17.36 -2.04 -8.83
CA ALA A 155 17.53 -1.59 -7.45
C ALA A 155 18.42 -2.57 -6.68
N VAL A 156 18.21 -3.88 -6.84
CA VAL A 156 19.06 -4.92 -6.24
C VAL A 156 20.52 -4.75 -6.69
N ARG A 157 20.76 -4.60 -7.99
CA ARG A 157 22.11 -4.36 -8.51
C ARG A 157 22.78 -3.15 -7.87
N VAL A 158 22.07 -2.01 -7.80
CA VAL A 158 22.59 -0.77 -7.19
C VAL A 158 22.90 -0.96 -5.70
N LEU A 159 22.05 -1.66 -4.94
CA LEU A 159 22.30 -1.97 -3.53
C LEU A 159 23.57 -2.80 -3.36
N ARG A 160 23.75 -3.85 -4.18
CA ARG A 160 24.94 -4.71 -4.14
C ARG A 160 26.22 -3.99 -4.55
N GLU A 161 26.13 -3.10 -5.55
CA GLU A 161 27.25 -2.25 -5.94
C GLU A 161 27.64 -1.28 -4.84
N ALA A 162 26.66 -0.60 -4.23
CA ALA A 162 26.92 0.34 -3.15
C ALA A 162 27.57 -0.34 -1.94
N ALA A 163 27.10 -1.53 -1.53
CA ALA A 163 27.64 -2.25 -0.38
C ALA A 163 29.09 -2.75 -0.56
N ARG A 164 29.58 -2.86 -1.80
CA ARG A 164 30.98 -3.17 -2.09
C ARG A 164 31.91 -1.96 -2.01
N ASN A 165 31.34 -0.76 -1.95
CA ASN A 165 32.06 0.51 -1.96
C ASN A 165 32.02 1.21 -0.59
N VAL A 166 31.52 0.54 0.46
CA VAL A 166 31.56 0.96 1.87
C VAL A 166 32.75 0.31 2.54
#